data_AF-Q5RBK9-F1
#
_entry.id   AF-Q5RBK9-F1
#
_cell.length_a   1.000
_cell.length_b   1.000
_cell.length_c   1.000
_cell.angle_alpha   90.00
_cell.angle_beta   90.00
_cell.angle_gamma   90.00
#
_symmetry.space_group_name_H-M   'P 1'
#
loop_
_entity.id
_entity.type
_entity.pdbx_description
1 polymer ?
#
loop_
_entity_poly.entity_id
_entity_poly.type
_entity_poly.pdbx_seq_one_letter_code
_entity_poly.pdbx_strand_id
1 'polypeptide(L)'
;MAVCIAVIAKENYPLYIRSTPTENKLKFHYMVHTSLDVVDEKISAMGKALVDQRELYLGLLYPTEDYKMFRKLHNSYTDVMCNPFYNPGDRIQSRAFDNMVTSMMIQVC
;
A
#
# COMPACT_ATOMS: atom_id res chain seq x y z
N MET A 1 3.25 13.22 -4.27
CA MET A 1 2.66 12.39 -5.36
C MET A 1 3.53 11.15 -5.52
N ALA A 2 2.93 9.99 -5.76
CA ALA A 2 3.64 8.70 -5.79
C ALA A 2 3.98 8.24 -7.22
N VAL A 3 5.12 7.55 -7.38
CA VAL A 3 5.51 6.87 -8.64
C VAL A 3 5.13 5.39 -8.66
N CYS A 4 4.99 4.78 -7.48
CA CYS A 4 4.59 3.39 -7.32
C CYS A 4 3.75 3.28 -6.05
N ILE A 5 2.62 2.58 -6.14
CA ILE A 5 1.76 2.22 -5.01
C ILE A 5 1.53 0.71 -5.07
N ALA A 6 1.79 0.05 -3.95
CA ALA A 6 1.61 -1.39 -3.80
C ALA A 6 0.83 -1.72 -2.52
N VAL A 7 -0.02 -2.73 -2.60
CA VAL A 7 -0.69 -3.36 -1.46
C VAL A 7 -0.24 -4.81 -1.44
N ILE A 8 0.41 -5.19 -0.35
CA ILE A 8 1.02 -6.51 -0.16
C ILE A 8 0.23 -7.26 0.91
N ALA A 9 -0.12 -8.51 0.63
CA ALA A 9 -0.78 -9.39 1.58
C ALA A 9 0.18 -9.79 2.71
N LYS A 10 -0.40 -10.30 3.80
CA LYS A 10 0.35 -10.78 4.96
C LYS A 10 1.36 -11.88 4.58
N GLU A 11 1.03 -12.73 3.60
CA GLU A 11 1.90 -13.81 3.11
C GLU A 11 2.86 -13.33 1.99
N ASN A 12 3.17 -12.02 1.94
CA ASN A 12 4.15 -11.40 1.06
C ASN A 12 3.88 -11.50 -0.46
N TYR A 13 2.66 -11.85 -0.88
CA TYR A 13 2.25 -11.74 -2.28
C TYR A 13 1.53 -10.41 -2.56
N PRO A 14 1.68 -9.83 -3.76
CA PRO A 14 1.06 -8.55 -4.08
C PRO A 14 -0.43 -8.71 -4.40
N LEU A 15 -1.29 -8.02 -3.63
CA LEU A 15 -2.72 -7.85 -3.93
C LEU A 15 -2.92 -6.79 -5.02
N TYR A 16 -2.06 -5.78 -5.05
CA TYR A 16 -2.10 -4.71 -6.05
C TYR A 16 -0.73 -4.08 -6.20
N ILE A 17 -0.30 -3.79 -7.43
CA ILE A 17 0.87 -2.95 -7.71
C ILE A 17 0.56 -2.10 -8.94
N ARG A 18 0.78 -0.79 -8.82
CA ARG A 18 0.73 0.15 -9.93
C ARG A 18 1.89 1.12 -9.88
N SER A 19 2.52 1.33 -11.04
CA SER A 19 3.69 2.19 -11.21
C SER A 19 3.59 3.07 -12.45
N THR A 20 4.16 4.27 -12.39
CA THR A 20 4.28 5.23 -13.49
C THR A 20 5.72 5.77 -13.55
N PRO A 21 6.41 5.79 -14.71
CA PRO A 21 6.01 5.27 -16.02
C PRO A 21 6.03 3.73 -16.08
N THR A 22 5.34 3.14 -17.04
CA THR A 22 5.20 1.68 -17.20
C THR A 22 6.49 0.98 -17.61
N GLU A 23 7.44 1.70 -18.21
CA GLU A 23 8.73 1.17 -18.66
C GLU A 23 9.58 0.60 -17.52
N ASN A 24 9.48 1.21 -16.32
CA ASN A 24 10.25 0.82 -15.15
C ASN A 24 9.47 -0.09 -14.19
N LYS A 25 8.36 -0.70 -14.64
CA LYS A 25 7.49 -1.51 -13.78
C LYS A 25 8.27 -2.59 -13.04
N LEU A 26 9.15 -3.32 -13.72
CA LEU A 26 9.94 -4.38 -13.10
C LEU A 26 10.87 -3.84 -11.99
N LYS A 27 11.53 -2.70 -12.23
CA LYS A 27 12.39 -2.03 -11.24
C LYS A 27 11.60 -1.63 -10.00
N PHE A 28 10.41 -1.07 -10.18
CA PHE A 28 9.54 -0.71 -9.05
C PHE A 28 9.03 -1.93 -8.28
N HIS A 29 8.71 -3.02 -8.97
CA HIS A 29 8.32 -4.27 -8.31
C HIS A 29 9.46 -4.82 -7.44
N TYR A 30 10.70 -4.82 -7.93
CA TYR A 30 11.86 -5.23 -7.13
C TYR A 30 12.06 -4.34 -5.91
N MET A 31 11.96 -3.02 -6.09
CA MET A 31 12.11 -2.07 -4.97
C MET A 31 11.05 -2.27 -3.89
N VAL A 32 9.79 -2.49 -4.28
CA VAL A 32 8.71 -2.84 -3.34
C VAL A 32 9.05 -4.13 -2.61
N HIS A 33 9.48 -5.17 -3.33
CA HIS A 33 9.80 -6.46 -2.72
C HIS A 33 10.95 -6.35 -1.70
N THR A 34 12.07 -5.71 -2.06
CA THR A 34 13.20 -5.49 -1.14
C THR A 34 12.87 -4.58 0.03
N SER A 35 11.86 -3.70 -0.11
CA SER A 35 11.42 -2.86 1.00
C SER A 35 10.67 -3.64 2.08
N LEU A 36 10.14 -4.82 1.75
CA LEU A 36 9.42 -5.66 2.71
C LEU A 36 10.35 -6.17 3.81
N ASP A 37 11.62 -6.46 3.52
CA ASP A 37 12.60 -6.89 4.52
C ASP A 37 12.78 -5.82 5.62
N VAL A 38 12.88 -4.54 5.21
CA VAL A 38 13.00 -3.40 6.14
C VAL A 38 11.70 -3.18 6.94
N VAL A 39 10.54 -3.38 6.30
CA VAL A 39 9.24 -3.26 6.98
C VAL A 39 9.09 -4.38 8.02
N ASP A 40 9.45 -5.60 7.68
CA ASP A 40 9.34 -6.76 8.57
C ASP A 40 10.30 -6.67 9.77
N GLU A 41 11.52 -6.18 9.54
CA GLU A 41 12.47 -5.87 10.62
C GLU A 41 11.89 -4.82 11.58
N LYS A 42 11.30 -3.74 11.05
CA LYS A 42 10.70 -2.68 11.88
C LYS A 42 9.48 -3.17 12.66
N ILE A 43 8.61 -3.97 12.04
CA ILE A 43 7.45 -4.57 12.73
C ILE A 43 7.94 -5.51 13.85
N SER A 44 8.98 -6.29 13.60
CA SER A 44 9.57 -7.20 14.59
C SER A 44 10.24 -6.44 15.75
N ALA A 45 10.96 -5.36 15.45
CA ALA A 45 11.62 -4.50 16.43
C ALA A 45 10.62 -3.74 17.33
N MET A 46 9.40 -3.48 16.84
CA MET A 46 8.30 -2.85 17.58
C MET A 46 7.64 -3.76 18.63
N GLY A 47 8.18 -4.96 18.90
CA GLY A 47 7.61 -5.96 19.82
C GLY A 47 6.97 -5.42 21.11
N LYS A 48 5.80 -5.96 21.49
CA LYS A 48 4.95 -5.74 22.69
C LYS A 48 4.69 -4.31 23.18
N ALA A 49 5.34 -3.27 22.66
CA ALA A 49 5.08 -1.87 23.00
C ALA A 49 3.80 -1.32 22.34
N LEU A 50 3.07 -2.17 21.61
CA LEU A 50 1.75 -1.90 21.06
C LEU A 50 0.65 -1.94 22.15
N VAL A 51 0.80 -1.15 23.21
CA VAL A 51 -0.31 -0.83 24.13
C VAL A 51 -1.23 0.24 23.52
N ASP A 52 -0.88 0.83 22.38
CA ASP A 52 -1.83 1.57 21.56
C ASP A 52 -1.98 0.89 20.19
N GLN A 53 -3.01 0.06 20.04
CA GLN A 53 -3.40 -0.59 18.77
C GLN A 53 -3.78 0.41 17.65
N ARG A 54 -3.53 1.71 17.82
CA ARG A 54 -3.96 2.78 16.93
C ARG A 54 -2.89 3.23 15.94
N GLU A 55 -1.61 2.94 16.19
CA GLU A 55 -0.53 3.34 15.29
C GLU A 55 -0.32 2.32 14.16
N LEU A 56 -1.10 2.49 13.09
CA LEU A 56 -1.08 1.65 11.87
C LEU A 56 0.04 2.02 10.89
N TYR A 57 0.79 3.09 11.15
CA TYR A 57 1.79 3.63 10.23
C TYR A 57 3.19 3.55 10.82
N LEU A 58 4.16 3.24 9.96
CA LEU A 58 5.55 3.07 10.35
C LEU A 58 6.24 4.45 10.44
N GLY A 59 6.39 4.98 11.67
CA GLY A 59 7.21 6.16 11.96
C GLY A 59 6.60 7.52 11.61
N LEU A 60 7.46 8.45 11.18
CA LEU A 60 7.19 9.89 10.96
C LEU A 60 6.19 10.23 9.84
N LEU A 61 5.37 9.29 9.38
CA LEU A 61 4.35 9.57 8.38
C LEU A 61 3.23 10.45 8.96
N TYR A 62 2.90 10.31 10.25
CA TYR A 62 1.79 10.99 10.90
C TYR A 62 1.63 12.51 10.61
N PRO A 63 2.70 13.34 10.55
CA PRO A 63 2.61 14.77 10.29
C PRO A 63 2.77 15.17 8.81
N THR A 64 2.99 14.24 7.87
CA THR A 64 3.25 14.60 6.48
C THR A 64 2.00 14.53 5.61
N GLU A 65 2.00 15.23 4.47
CA GLU A 65 0.96 15.12 3.45
C GLU A 65 0.77 13.67 2.98
N ASP A 66 1.82 12.83 3.07
CA ASP A 66 1.78 11.42 2.71
C ASP A 66 0.84 10.62 3.64
N TYR A 67 0.67 11.03 4.90
CA TYR A 67 -0.31 10.42 5.81
C TYR A 67 -1.71 10.37 5.21
N LYS A 68 -2.13 11.48 4.58
CA LYS A 68 -3.45 11.58 3.95
C LYS A 68 -3.59 10.60 2.78
N MET A 69 -2.50 10.38 2.02
CA MET A 69 -2.49 9.41 0.92
C MET A 69 -2.65 8.00 1.45
N PHE A 70 -1.89 7.62 2.49
CA PHE A 70 -2.00 6.30 3.11
C PHE A 70 -3.38 6.06 3.72
N ARG A 71 -3.97 7.04 4.40
CA ARG A 71 -5.34 6.94 4.93
C ARG A 71 -6.35 6.73 3.81
N LYS A 72 -6.27 7.52 2.74
CA LYS A 72 -7.20 7.41 1.61
C LYS A 72 -7.05 6.05 0.89
N LEU A 73 -5.82 5.57 0.74
CA LEU A 73 -5.51 4.25 0.19
C LEU A 73 -6.09 3.13 1.06
N HIS A 74 -5.89 3.22 2.39
CA HIS A 74 -6.40 2.24 3.35
C HIS A 74 -7.94 2.19 3.34
N ASN A 75 -8.61 3.34 3.31
CA ASN A 75 -10.07 3.37 3.24
C ASN A 75 -10.59 2.69 1.97
N SER A 76 -10.01 3.00 0.80
CA SER A 76 -10.42 2.36 -0.44
C SER A 76 -10.09 0.87 -0.48
N TYR A 77 -9.01 0.45 0.18
CA TYR A 77 -8.69 -0.98 0.37
C TYR A 77 -9.79 -1.66 1.20
N THR A 78 -10.17 -1.06 2.34
CA THR A 78 -11.25 -1.58 3.19
C THR A 78 -12.57 -1.69 2.42
N ASP A 79 -12.92 -0.69 1.59
CA ASP A 79 -14.12 -0.76 0.75
C ASP A 79 -14.10 -1.97 -0.20
N VAL A 80 -12.92 -2.31 -0.76
CA VAL A 80 -12.76 -3.51 -1.60
C VAL A 80 -12.90 -4.78 -0.76
N MET A 81 -12.22 -4.85 0.38
CA MET A 81 -12.20 -6.05 1.24
C MET A 81 -13.57 -6.34 1.88
N CYS A 82 -14.35 -5.30 2.17
CA CYS A 82 -15.70 -5.40 2.71
C CYS A 82 -16.75 -5.73 1.64
N ASN A 83 -16.37 -5.84 0.35
CA ASN A 83 -17.27 -6.29 -0.69
C ASN A 83 -17.52 -7.81 -0.55
N PRO A 84 -18.78 -8.26 -0.38
CA PRO A 84 -19.08 -9.69 -0.20
C PRO A 84 -18.74 -10.56 -1.42
N PHE A 85 -18.49 -9.96 -2.59
CA PHE A 85 -18.05 -10.66 -3.81
C PHE A 85 -16.53 -10.66 -3.99
N TYR A 86 -15.78 -10.03 -3.09
CA TYR A 86 -14.32 -10.09 -3.10
C TYR A 86 -13.86 -11.38 -2.42
N ASN A 87 -13.03 -12.16 -3.12
CA ASN A 87 -12.41 -13.35 -2.54
C ASN A 87 -11.10 -12.95 -1.84
N PRO A 88 -10.93 -13.25 -0.54
CA PRO A 88 -9.68 -12.98 0.17
C PRO A 88 -8.48 -13.63 -0.52
N GLY A 89 -7.46 -12.81 -0.81
CA GLY A 89 -6.21 -13.22 -1.45
C GLY A 89 -6.18 -13.08 -2.97
N ASP A 90 -7.32 -12.83 -3.61
CA ASP A 90 -7.34 -12.45 -5.02
C ASP A 90 -6.77 -11.03 -5.21
N ARG A 91 -6.19 -10.78 -6.38
CA ARG A 91 -5.73 -9.42 -6.73
C ARG A 91 -6.91 -8.45 -6.76
N ILE A 92 -6.67 -7.22 -6.31
CA ILE A 92 -7.66 -6.15 -6.37
C ILE A 92 -7.87 -5.75 -7.84
N GLN A 93 -9.10 -5.93 -8.34
CA GLN A 93 -9.50 -5.57 -9.72
C GLN A 93 -10.57 -4.46 -9.76
N SER A 94 -10.75 -3.72 -8.67
CA SER A 94 -11.76 -2.68 -8.56
C SER A 94 -11.39 -1.43 -9.35
N ARG A 95 -12.25 -1.03 -10.30
CA ARG A 95 -12.12 0.24 -11.04
C ARG A 95 -12.13 1.46 -10.11
N ALA A 96 -12.93 1.43 -9.06
CA ALA A 96 -13.00 2.53 -8.09
C ALA A 96 -11.67 2.68 -7.35
N PHE A 97 -11.07 1.56 -6.94
CA PHE A 97 -9.75 1.54 -6.32
C PHE A 97 -8.67 2.04 -7.30
N ASP A 98 -8.69 1.57 -8.54
CA ASP A 98 -7.75 2.00 -9.59
C ASP A 98 -7.82 3.51 -9.86
N ASN A 99 -9.02 4.08 -9.92
CA ASN A 99 -9.21 5.52 -10.11
C ASN A 99 -8.69 6.31 -8.91
N MET A 100 -8.94 5.82 -7.70
CA MET A 100 -8.42 6.44 -6.48
C MET A 100 -6.88 6.40 -6.44
N VAL A 101 -6.25 5.27 -6.79
CA VAL A 101 -4.79 5.18 -6.89
C VAL A 101 -4.27 6.15 -7.95
N THR A 102 -4.90 6.19 -9.12
CA THR A 102 -4.53 7.12 -10.21
C THR A 102 -4.51 8.57 -9.72
N SER A 103 -5.48 8.97 -8.91
CA SER A 103 -5.55 10.34 -8.35
C SER A 103 -4.40 10.71 -7.40
N MET A 104 -3.65 9.73 -6.89
CA MET A 104 -2.52 9.92 -5.98
C MET A 104 -1.16 9.86 -6.70
N MET A 105 -1.14 9.27 -7.89
CA MET A 105 0.08 9.07 -8.67
C MET A 105 0.44 10.33 -9.46
N ILE A 106 1.74 10.48 -9.75
CA ILE A 106 2.20 11.52 -10.65
C ILE A 106 1.53 11.30 -12.02
N GLN A 107 0.87 12.34 -12.52
CA GLN A 107 0.39 12.34 -13.91
C GLN A 107 1.61 12.50 -14.82
N VAL A 108 1.95 11.42 -15.52
CA VAL A 108 2.91 11.47 -16.61
C VAL A 108 2.11 11.82 -17.85
N CYS A 109 2.33 13.03 -18.38
CA CYS A 109 1.77 13.49 -19.64
C CYS A 109 2.29 12.70 -20.82
#